data_AF-Q8S9M1-F1
#
_entry.id   AF-Q8S9M1-F1
#
_cell.length_a   1.000
_cell.length_b   1.000
_cell.length_c   1.000
_cell.angle_alpha   90.00
_cell.angle_beta   90.00
_cell.angle_gamma   90.00
#
_symmetry.space_group_name_H-M   'P 1'
#
loop_
_entity.id
_entity.type
_entity.pdbx_description
1 polymer ?
#
loop_
_entity_poly.entity_id
_entity_poly.type
_entity_poly.pdbx_seq_one_letter_code
_entity_poly.pdbx_strand_id
1 'polypeptide(L)'
;MALIHGSVPGTSAVRLVFSTSASPSRFCLNVPVVKQGWKNSCRRRVLRAMVQETVQGSPLVYAREMERLSAKESLLLALKDAGGFEALVTGKTTNMQRIDVNERITSLERLNPTPRPTTSPCFEGRWNFEWFGSGSPGLLAARVIFERFPSTLANLSRMEILIKDANAKATANIKLLNSIESKIILSSKLTVEGPLRLKEEYVEGMLETPTVIEEAVPEQLKSALGQAATTLQQLPALIKDTLASGLRIPLSGSFERFFMISYLDEEILIVRDTEGVPEVLTRIETPSSTVVETIEYDS
;
A
#
# COMPACT_ATOMS: atom_id res chain seq x y z
N MET A 1 -25.43 5.86 48.83
CA MET A 1 -26.52 4.88 48.83
C MET A 1 -26.39 4.00 47.60
N ALA A 2 -26.06 2.72 47.83
CA ALA A 2 -26.14 1.53 46.97
C ALA A 2 -25.33 1.46 45.65
N LEU A 3 -24.13 0.86 45.77
CA LEU A 3 -23.41 0.07 44.77
C LEU A 3 -23.80 -1.42 44.92
N ILE A 4 -24.02 -2.17 43.83
CA ILE A 4 -24.03 -3.65 43.79
C ILE A 4 -23.57 -4.05 42.36
N HIS A 5 -22.32 -4.47 42.13
CA HIS A 5 -21.70 -5.81 42.26
C HIS A 5 -22.17 -6.90 41.27
N GLY A 6 -21.17 -7.58 40.65
CA GLY A 6 -21.28 -8.95 40.11
C GLY A 6 -20.64 -9.09 38.72
N SER A 7 -19.35 -9.40 38.55
CA SER A 7 -18.62 -10.68 38.76
C SER A 7 -18.50 -11.52 37.47
N VAL A 8 -17.25 -11.82 37.11
CA VAL A 8 -16.77 -12.71 36.03
C VAL A 8 -16.75 -14.17 36.49
N PRO A 9 -16.85 -15.13 35.55
CA PRO A 9 -15.91 -16.27 35.50
C PRO A 9 -15.38 -16.43 34.05
N GLY A 10 -14.17 -16.91 33.71
CA GLY A 10 -13.31 -17.89 34.36
C GLY A 10 -13.32 -19.20 33.55
N THR A 11 -12.17 -19.57 32.94
CA THR A 11 -11.83 -20.85 32.26
C THR A 11 -12.37 -21.02 30.82
N SER A 12 -11.67 -21.59 29.82
CA SER A 12 -10.82 -22.78 29.84
C SER A 12 -9.81 -22.79 28.67
N ALA A 13 -8.63 -23.36 28.92
CA ALA A 13 -7.56 -23.62 27.97
C ALA A 13 -7.77 -24.98 27.27
N VAL A 14 -7.54 -25.04 25.96
CA VAL A 14 -7.34 -26.31 25.24
C VAL A 14 -6.02 -26.23 24.48
N ARG A 15 -5.07 -27.03 24.96
CA ARG A 15 -3.74 -27.27 24.37
C ARG A 15 -3.86 -28.59 23.63
N LEU A 16 -3.70 -28.59 22.30
CA LEU A 16 -3.54 -29.83 21.53
C LEU A 16 -2.14 -29.85 20.92
N VAL A 17 -1.32 -30.72 21.48
CA VAL A 17 -0.04 -31.18 20.94
C VAL A 17 -0.34 -32.41 20.10
N PHE A 18 0.09 -32.40 18.84
CA PHE A 18 0.22 -33.63 18.05
C PHE A 18 1.61 -33.65 17.42
N SER A 19 2.44 -34.55 17.95
CA SER A 19 3.70 -34.99 17.39
C SER A 19 3.61 -36.50 17.25
N THR A 20 3.59 -37.04 16.02
CA THR A 20 4.10 -38.39 15.69
C THR A 20 4.15 -38.65 14.18
N SER A 21 5.38 -38.74 13.68
CA SER A 21 5.95 -39.75 12.77
C SER A 21 5.11 -40.40 11.65
N ALA A 22 5.52 -40.09 10.41
CA ALA A 22 5.92 -41.00 9.32
C ALA A 22 5.11 -42.27 9.00
N SER A 23 4.45 -42.29 7.83
CA SER A 23 4.86 -43.06 6.62
C SER A 23 3.74 -43.05 5.56
N PRO A 24 4.06 -43.14 4.26
CA PRO A 24 3.15 -42.73 3.19
C PRO A 24 2.21 -43.87 2.77
N SER A 25 0.90 -43.61 2.72
CA SER A 25 -0.07 -44.49 2.06
C SER A 25 -0.72 -43.80 0.87
N ARG A 26 -0.69 -44.54 -0.24
CA ARG A 26 -1.13 -44.17 -1.57
C ARG A 26 -2.65 -44.01 -1.58
N PHE A 27 -3.14 -42.85 -2.03
CA PHE A 27 -4.51 -42.73 -2.51
C PHE A 27 -4.50 -42.16 -3.93
N CYS A 28 -4.81 -43.05 -4.87
CA CYS A 28 -5.12 -42.71 -6.26
C CYS A 28 -6.50 -42.07 -6.31
N LEU A 29 -6.58 -40.83 -6.78
CA LEU A 29 -7.83 -40.23 -7.26
C LEU A 29 -7.81 -40.28 -8.79
N ASN A 30 -8.70 -41.11 -9.34
CA ASN A 30 -9.01 -41.17 -10.76
C ASN A 30 -9.83 -39.94 -11.14
N VAL A 31 -9.30 -39.10 -12.03
CA VAL A 31 -10.04 -38.05 -12.73
C VAL A 31 -10.26 -38.50 -14.17
N PRO A 32 -11.50 -38.48 -14.70
CA PRO A 32 -11.76 -38.90 -16.06
C PRO A 32 -11.26 -37.87 -17.07
N VAL A 33 -10.50 -38.35 -18.04
CA VAL A 33 -10.03 -37.60 -19.21
C VAL A 33 -11.20 -37.37 -20.16
N VAL A 34 -11.60 -36.11 -20.35
CA VAL A 34 -12.45 -35.69 -21.47
C VAL A 34 -11.54 -35.33 -22.65
N LYS A 35 -11.68 -36.09 -23.73
CA LYS A 35 -11.02 -35.88 -25.02
C LYS A 35 -11.82 -34.86 -25.83
N GLN A 36 -11.26 -33.67 -26.06
CA GLN A 36 -11.63 -32.85 -27.22
C GLN A 36 -10.35 -32.50 -27.97
N GLY A 37 -10.19 -33.11 -29.14
CA GLY A 37 -9.04 -32.88 -30.00
C GLY A 37 -9.15 -31.54 -30.72
N TRP A 38 -8.07 -30.77 -30.72
CA TRP A 38 -7.78 -29.87 -31.82
C TRP A 38 -6.35 -30.09 -32.31
N LYS A 39 -6.30 -30.46 -33.58
CA LYS A 39 -5.12 -30.70 -34.38
C LYS A 39 -4.31 -29.42 -34.64
N ASN A 40 -3.00 -29.60 -34.60
CA ASN A 40 -1.99 -29.07 -35.52
C ASN A 40 -1.33 -27.71 -35.26
N SER A 41 -0.02 -27.85 -35.03
CA SER A 41 1.11 -27.10 -35.60
C SER A 41 1.34 -25.66 -35.17
N CYS A 42 2.41 -25.45 -34.41
CA CYS A 42 3.57 -24.75 -34.97
C CYS A 42 4.84 -24.91 -34.10
N ARG A 43 5.88 -25.44 -34.77
CA ARG A 43 7.31 -25.14 -34.63
C ARG A 43 7.98 -25.28 -33.26
N ARG A 44 8.79 -26.35 -33.17
CA ARG A 44 10.06 -26.38 -32.42
C ARG A 44 10.79 -25.04 -32.55
N ARG A 45 10.88 -24.27 -31.46
CA ARG A 45 11.95 -23.28 -31.29
C ARG A 45 13.08 -23.96 -30.53
N VAL A 46 14.22 -24.02 -31.22
CA VAL A 46 15.52 -24.40 -30.69
C VAL A 46 15.91 -23.45 -29.57
N LEU A 47 16.45 -24.03 -28.49
CA LEU A 47 17.07 -23.39 -27.35
C LEU A 47 18.02 -22.26 -27.78
N ARG A 48 17.86 -21.09 -27.17
CA ARG A 48 18.98 -20.18 -26.96
C ARG A 48 19.13 -20.07 -25.44
N ALA A 49 20.14 -20.76 -24.91
CA ALA A 49 20.58 -20.57 -23.55
C ALA A 49 20.95 -19.09 -23.39
N MET A 50 20.26 -18.39 -22.50
CA MET A 50 20.62 -17.02 -22.13
C MET A 50 21.86 -17.10 -21.25
N VAL A 51 22.86 -16.32 -21.63
CA VAL A 51 24.15 -16.16 -20.97
C VAL A 51 23.91 -15.89 -19.48
N GLN A 52 24.47 -16.78 -18.66
CA GLN A 52 24.52 -16.63 -17.21
C GLN A 52 25.62 -15.61 -16.92
N GLU A 53 25.24 -14.35 -16.77
CA GLU A 53 26.14 -13.33 -16.26
C GLU A 53 26.55 -13.76 -14.85
N THR A 54 27.83 -14.06 -14.67
CA THR A 54 28.37 -14.64 -13.42
C THR A 54 28.39 -13.57 -12.33
N VAL A 55 27.22 -13.34 -11.73
CA VAL A 55 27.11 -12.66 -10.43
C VAL A 55 27.61 -13.64 -9.37
N GLN A 56 28.56 -13.16 -8.58
CA GLN A 56 29.41 -13.89 -7.65
C GLN A 56 28.62 -14.38 -6.42
N GLY A 57 27.74 -15.37 -6.60
CA GLY A 57 26.91 -15.97 -5.55
C GLY A 57 26.73 -17.49 -5.73
N SER A 58 26.47 -18.22 -4.64
CA SER A 58 26.20 -19.66 -4.73
C SER A 58 24.95 -19.92 -5.60
N PRO A 59 24.89 -21.02 -6.38
CA PRO A 59 23.76 -21.30 -7.27
C PRO A 59 22.39 -21.27 -6.58
N LEU A 60 22.34 -21.63 -5.29
CA LEU A 60 21.12 -21.61 -4.48
C LEU A 60 20.66 -20.19 -4.13
N VAL A 61 21.60 -19.27 -3.84
CA VAL A 61 21.27 -17.86 -3.60
C VAL A 61 20.74 -17.21 -4.87
N TYR A 62 21.41 -17.47 -6.00
CA TYR A 62 20.95 -16.96 -7.30
C TYR A 62 19.56 -17.50 -7.67
N ALA A 63 19.31 -18.81 -7.48
CA ALA A 63 18.00 -19.39 -7.77
C ALA A 63 16.88 -18.77 -6.92
N ARG A 64 17.13 -18.54 -5.63
CA ARG A 64 16.17 -17.91 -4.73
C ARG A 64 15.91 -16.44 -5.10
N GLU A 65 16.95 -15.73 -5.51
CA GLU A 65 16.81 -14.35 -5.97
C GLU A 65 16.01 -14.25 -7.27
N MET A 66 16.24 -15.16 -8.21
CA MET A 66 15.44 -15.25 -9.45
C MET A 66 13.98 -15.59 -9.17
N GLU A 67 13.70 -16.48 -8.21
CA GLU A 67 12.34 -16.77 -7.74
C GLU A 67 11.68 -15.52 -7.14
N ARG A 68 12.42 -14.77 -6.33
CA ARG A 68 11.96 -13.51 -5.70
C ARG A 68 11.60 -12.47 -6.76
N LEU A 69 12.49 -12.22 -7.72
CA LEU A 69 12.26 -11.30 -8.83
C LEU A 69 11.04 -11.71 -9.67
N SER A 70 10.89 -13.00 -9.96
CA SER A 70 9.72 -13.51 -10.69
C SER A 70 8.42 -13.32 -9.89
N ALA A 71 8.42 -13.55 -8.58
CA ALA A 71 7.25 -13.33 -7.73
C ALA A 71 6.89 -11.84 -7.63
N LYS A 72 7.91 -10.97 -7.57
CA LYS A 72 7.77 -9.51 -7.56
C LYS A 72 7.07 -9.02 -8.83
N GLU A 73 7.57 -9.41 -10.00
CA GLU A 73 6.96 -9.07 -11.28
C GLU A 73 5.52 -9.60 -11.40
N SER A 74 5.28 -10.83 -10.92
CA SER A 74 3.93 -11.39 -10.91
C SER A 74 2.96 -10.59 -10.03
N LEU A 75 3.40 -10.05 -8.90
CA LEU A 75 2.58 -9.19 -8.04
C LEU A 75 2.25 -7.86 -8.74
N LEU A 76 3.25 -7.20 -9.31
CA LEU A 76 3.07 -5.93 -10.02
C LEU A 76 2.12 -6.09 -11.21
N LEU A 77 2.19 -7.21 -11.94
CA LEU A 77 1.25 -7.52 -13.01
C LEU A 77 -0.17 -7.73 -12.47
N ALA A 78 -0.33 -8.51 -11.39
CA ALA A 78 -1.65 -8.74 -10.77
C ALA A 78 -2.30 -7.43 -10.28
N LEU A 79 -1.51 -6.49 -9.76
CA LEU A 79 -2.01 -5.16 -9.36
C LEU A 79 -2.52 -4.36 -10.56
N LYS A 80 -1.81 -4.40 -11.69
CA LYS A 80 -2.25 -3.77 -12.95
C LYS A 80 -3.52 -4.42 -13.49
N ASP A 81 -3.58 -5.75 -13.48
CA ASP A 81 -4.76 -6.52 -13.93
C ASP A 81 -5.99 -6.32 -13.04
N ALA A 82 -5.78 -6.00 -11.75
CA ALA A 82 -6.82 -5.61 -10.80
C ALA A 82 -7.38 -4.20 -11.03
N GLY A 83 -6.78 -3.42 -11.95
CA GLY A 83 -7.14 -2.04 -12.28
C GLY A 83 -6.39 -0.98 -11.47
N GLY A 84 -5.34 -1.36 -10.74
CA GLY A 84 -4.50 -0.46 -9.94
C GLY A 84 -5.23 0.20 -8.78
N PHE A 85 -4.58 1.24 -8.22
CA PHE A 85 -5.06 2.00 -7.08
C PHE A 85 -6.47 2.58 -7.26
N GLU A 86 -6.77 3.11 -8.44
CA GLU A 86 -8.06 3.72 -8.80
C GLU A 86 -9.22 2.72 -8.73
N ALA A 87 -9.05 1.52 -9.29
CA ALA A 87 -10.07 0.49 -9.22
C ALA A 87 -10.31 0.00 -7.79
N LEU A 88 -9.25 0.00 -6.98
CA LEU A 88 -9.30 -0.39 -5.58
C LEU A 88 -10.09 0.60 -4.73
N VAL A 89 -9.82 1.91 -4.87
CA VAL A 89 -10.54 2.96 -4.11
C VAL A 89 -11.99 3.08 -4.57
N THR A 90 -12.25 3.00 -5.88
CA THR A 90 -13.60 3.12 -6.44
C THR A 90 -14.47 1.87 -6.23
N GLY A 91 -13.92 0.81 -5.62
CA GLY A 91 -14.62 -0.44 -5.37
C GLY A 91 -14.89 -1.28 -6.63
N LYS A 92 -14.22 -0.99 -7.75
CA LYS A 92 -14.38 -1.70 -9.03
C LYS A 92 -13.61 -3.02 -9.09
N THR A 93 -12.65 -3.23 -8.20
CA THR A 93 -11.88 -4.48 -8.12
C THR A 93 -12.75 -5.66 -7.69
N THR A 94 -12.81 -6.68 -8.55
CA THR A 94 -13.59 -7.90 -8.33
C THR A 94 -12.99 -8.80 -7.25
N ASN A 95 -13.81 -9.67 -6.66
CA ASN A 95 -13.34 -10.64 -5.67
C ASN A 95 -12.27 -11.58 -6.22
N MET A 96 -12.35 -11.97 -7.51
CA MET A 96 -11.34 -12.82 -8.15
C MET A 96 -9.99 -12.10 -8.22
N GLN A 97 -9.97 -10.84 -8.67
CA GLN A 97 -8.75 -10.03 -8.70
C GLN A 97 -8.14 -9.83 -7.30
N ARG A 98 -8.99 -9.67 -6.26
CA ARG A 98 -8.51 -9.60 -4.87
C ARG A 98 -7.84 -10.90 -4.42
N ILE A 99 -8.38 -12.05 -4.80
CA ILE A 99 -7.79 -13.37 -4.53
C ILE A 99 -6.45 -13.51 -5.26
N ASP A 100 -6.42 -13.16 -6.54
CA ASP A 100 -5.21 -13.24 -7.37
C ASP A 100 -4.08 -12.41 -6.75
N VAL A 101 -4.34 -11.14 -6.42
CA VAL A 101 -3.36 -10.26 -5.76
C VAL A 101 -2.89 -10.84 -4.43
N ASN A 102 -3.79 -11.31 -3.58
CA ASN A 102 -3.44 -11.89 -2.27
C ASN A 102 -2.57 -13.17 -2.38
N GLU A 103 -2.79 -13.99 -3.41
CA GLU A 103 -1.95 -15.16 -3.69
C GLU A 103 -0.52 -14.73 -4.06
N ARG A 104 -0.37 -13.67 -4.87
CA ARG A 104 0.94 -13.15 -5.29
C ARG A 104 1.66 -12.45 -4.14
N ILE A 105 0.94 -11.71 -3.28
CA ILE A 105 1.46 -11.15 -2.02
C ILE A 105 2.06 -12.27 -1.16
N THR A 106 1.28 -13.32 -0.89
CA THR A 106 1.72 -14.45 -0.04
C THR A 106 2.93 -15.17 -0.63
N SER A 107 3.01 -15.26 -1.96
CA SER A 107 4.14 -15.88 -2.66
C SER A 107 5.42 -15.04 -2.51
N LEU A 108 5.32 -13.72 -2.64
CA LEU A 108 6.46 -12.81 -2.51
C LEU A 108 6.97 -12.72 -1.06
N GLU A 109 6.07 -12.69 -0.06
CA GLU A 109 6.45 -12.59 1.36
C GLU A 109 7.36 -13.73 1.83
N ARG A 110 7.20 -14.94 1.26
CA ARG A 110 8.06 -16.10 1.57
C ARG A 110 9.52 -15.89 1.14
N LEU A 111 9.75 -14.94 0.24
CA LEU A 111 11.03 -14.64 -0.38
C LEU A 111 11.59 -13.29 0.11
N ASN A 112 11.12 -12.78 1.25
CA ASN A 112 11.60 -11.53 1.84
C ASN A 112 13.15 -11.52 2.00
N PRO A 113 13.86 -10.57 1.37
CA PRO A 113 15.32 -10.50 1.45
C PRO A 113 15.80 -9.81 2.74
N THR A 114 14.92 -9.14 3.49
CA THR A 114 15.28 -8.31 4.64
C THR A 114 14.81 -8.93 5.96
N PRO A 115 15.69 -9.57 6.77
CA PRO A 115 15.28 -10.22 8.02
C PRO A 115 14.84 -9.26 9.14
N ARG A 116 15.32 -8.01 9.12
CA ARG A 116 15.00 -6.95 10.09
C ARG A 116 14.59 -5.66 9.38
N PRO A 117 13.41 -5.62 8.74
CA PRO A 117 12.94 -4.49 7.97
C PRO A 117 12.79 -3.21 8.79
N THR A 118 12.44 -3.31 10.09
CA THR A 118 12.24 -2.12 10.95
C THR A 118 13.51 -1.30 11.20
N THR A 119 14.69 -1.88 10.95
CA THR A 119 15.99 -1.21 11.07
C THR A 119 16.74 -1.16 9.74
N SER A 120 16.09 -1.47 8.63
CA SER A 120 16.72 -1.52 7.31
C SER A 120 16.79 -0.13 6.68
N PRO A 121 17.92 0.26 6.06
CA PRO A 121 18.01 1.51 5.29
C PRO A 121 16.98 1.58 4.14
N CYS A 122 16.56 0.43 3.60
CA CYS A 122 15.56 0.39 2.53
C CYS A 122 14.18 0.84 3.00
N PHE A 123 13.89 0.78 4.30
CA PHE A 123 12.58 1.16 4.84
C PHE A 123 12.31 2.66 4.69
N GLU A 124 13.38 3.47 4.76
CA GLU A 124 13.29 4.91 4.60
C GLU A 124 13.12 5.32 3.12
N GLY A 125 12.33 6.36 2.91
CA GLY A 125 12.07 6.91 1.59
C GLY A 125 10.61 7.27 1.36
N ARG A 126 10.29 7.50 0.09
CA ARG A 126 8.95 7.81 -0.38
C ARG A 126 8.33 6.57 -0.99
N TRP A 127 7.14 6.24 -0.53
CA TRP A 127 6.39 5.06 -0.94
C TRP A 127 5.02 5.48 -1.48
N ASN A 128 4.62 4.90 -2.60
CA ASN A 128 3.29 5.03 -3.20
C ASN A 128 2.44 3.86 -2.75
N PHE A 129 1.20 4.08 -2.35
CA PHE A 129 0.27 2.99 -2.08
C PHE A 129 -0.27 2.42 -3.39
N GLU A 130 -0.15 1.11 -3.58
CA GLU A 130 -0.73 0.39 -4.74
C GLU A 130 -1.88 -0.51 -4.31
N TRP A 131 -1.81 -1.05 -3.08
CA TRP A 131 -2.81 -1.97 -2.57
C TRP A 131 -3.05 -1.77 -1.08
N PHE A 132 -4.28 -2.00 -0.66
CA PHE A 132 -4.72 -2.07 0.72
C PHE A 132 -6.00 -2.88 0.81
N GLY A 133 -6.22 -3.58 1.93
CA GLY A 133 -7.49 -4.21 2.21
C GLY A 133 -8.44 -3.32 3.01
N SER A 134 -9.61 -3.86 3.33
CA SER A 134 -10.73 -3.12 3.94
C SER A 134 -10.47 -2.58 5.36
N GLY A 135 -9.42 -3.04 6.04
CA GLY A 135 -9.09 -2.68 7.43
C GLY A 135 -8.12 -1.50 7.59
N SER A 136 -7.52 -0.98 6.52
CA SER A 136 -6.51 0.07 6.66
C SER A 136 -7.13 1.38 7.19
N PRO A 137 -6.57 2.02 8.24
CA PRO A 137 -7.14 3.25 8.81
C PRO A 137 -7.25 4.41 7.80
N GLY A 138 -6.36 4.46 6.81
CA GLY A 138 -6.45 5.42 5.70
C GLY A 138 -7.68 5.23 4.81
N LEU A 139 -8.15 3.98 4.67
CA LEU A 139 -9.33 3.65 3.87
C LEU A 139 -10.65 3.86 4.58
N LEU A 140 -10.76 3.78 5.91
CA LEU A 140 -12.05 4.06 6.54
C LEU A 140 -12.53 5.47 6.20
N ALA A 141 -11.61 6.43 6.17
CA ALA A 141 -11.90 7.79 5.71
C ALA A 141 -12.15 7.85 4.20
N ALA A 142 -11.26 7.27 3.38
CA ALA A 142 -11.39 7.32 1.92
C ALA A 142 -12.65 6.58 1.43
N ARG A 143 -12.93 5.38 1.92
CA ARG A 143 -14.09 4.55 1.56
C ARG A 143 -15.40 5.25 1.92
N VAL A 144 -15.52 5.84 3.12
CA VAL A 144 -16.74 6.57 3.51
C VAL A 144 -17.01 7.77 2.59
N ILE A 145 -15.96 8.44 2.12
CA ILE A 145 -16.08 9.55 1.17
C ILE A 145 -16.38 8.98 -0.24
N PHE A 146 -15.51 8.16 -0.80
CA PHE A 146 -15.57 7.77 -2.21
C PHE A 146 -16.58 6.65 -2.54
N GLU A 147 -17.11 5.91 -1.57
CA GLU A 147 -18.25 5.02 -1.85
C GLU A 147 -19.57 5.79 -1.91
N ARG A 148 -19.65 6.92 -1.20
CA ARG A 148 -20.87 7.72 -1.13
C ARG A 148 -20.96 8.76 -2.24
N PHE A 149 -19.81 9.26 -2.67
CA PHE A 149 -19.72 10.17 -3.79
C PHE A 149 -19.40 9.35 -5.06
N PRO A 150 -20.16 9.52 -6.16
CA PRO A 150 -19.76 8.98 -7.45
C PRO A 150 -18.29 9.33 -7.72
N SER A 151 -17.51 8.39 -8.24
CA SER A 151 -16.09 8.63 -8.60
C SER A 151 -15.89 9.81 -9.56
N THR A 152 -16.95 10.27 -10.24
CA THR A 152 -16.97 11.48 -11.06
C THR A 152 -17.00 12.79 -10.26
N LEU A 153 -17.47 12.74 -9.00
CA LEU A 153 -17.58 13.89 -8.10
C LEU A 153 -16.45 13.93 -7.08
N ALA A 154 -15.90 12.79 -6.68
CA ALA A 154 -14.79 12.74 -5.74
C ALA A 154 -13.94 11.51 -6.07
N ASN A 155 -12.63 11.70 -6.17
CA ASN A 155 -11.68 10.63 -6.44
C ASN A 155 -10.43 10.79 -5.58
N LEU A 156 -9.92 9.68 -5.02
CA LEU A 156 -8.58 9.64 -4.43
C LEU A 156 -7.58 9.29 -5.53
N SER A 157 -6.91 10.31 -6.04
CA SER A 157 -5.99 10.13 -7.17
C SER A 157 -4.69 9.43 -6.81
N ARG A 158 -4.17 9.69 -5.60
CA ARG A 158 -2.89 9.14 -5.15
C ARG A 158 -2.77 9.22 -3.64
N MET A 159 -2.15 8.20 -3.06
CA MET A 159 -1.70 8.23 -1.67
C MET A 159 -0.22 7.85 -1.62
N GLU A 160 0.58 8.65 -0.92
CA GLU A 160 2.00 8.40 -0.69
C GLU A 160 2.36 8.57 0.78
N ILE A 161 3.43 7.93 1.23
CA ILE A 161 3.97 8.06 2.57
C ILE A 161 5.48 8.31 2.49
N LEU A 162 5.94 9.35 3.17
CA LEU A 162 7.35 9.63 3.39
C LEU A 162 7.73 9.12 4.76
N ILE A 163 8.67 8.18 4.83
CA ILE A 163 9.20 7.63 6.08
C ILE A 163 10.64 8.09 6.23
N LYS A 164 10.96 8.78 7.32
CA LYS A 164 12.29 9.27 7.63
C LYS A 164 12.47 9.50 9.13
N ASP A 165 13.59 9.04 9.70
CA ASP A 165 13.98 9.34 11.09
C ASP A 165 12.86 9.00 12.10
N ALA A 166 12.23 7.82 11.98
CA ALA A 166 11.09 7.37 12.79
C ALA A 166 9.83 8.25 12.73
N ASN A 167 9.74 9.16 11.76
CA ASN A 167 8.54 9.92 11.45
C ASN A 167 7.98 9.46 10.10
N ALA A 168 6.65 9.45 10.00
CA ALA A 168 5.92 9.15 8.78
C ALA A 168 5.00 10.32 8.43
N LYS A 169 4.97 10.67 7.15
CA LYS A 169 4.09 11.70 6.60
C LYS A 169 3.32 11.12 5.42
N ALA A 170 2.07 10.74 5.65
CA ALA A 170 1.17 10.27 4.61
C ALA A 170 0.47 11.46 3.94
N THR A 171 0.43 11.48 2.61
CA THR A 171 -0.21 12.52 1.80
C THR A 171 -1.22 11.86 0.86
N ALA A 172 -2.48 12.25 0.98
CA ALA A 172 -3.60 11.80 0.17
C ALA A 172 -4.09 12.95 -0.73
N ASN A 173 -4.07 12.74 -2.05
CA ASN A 173 -4.50 13.72 -3.05
C ASN A 173 -5.92 13.40 -3.50
N ILE A 174 -6.86 14.26 -3.13
CA ILE A 174 -8.29 14.11 -3.42
C ILE A 174 -8.68 15.10 -4.52
N LYS A 175 -9.32 14.62 -5.58
CA LYS A 175 -9.91 15.44 -6.64
C LYS A 175 -11.42 15.44 -6.49
N LEU A 176 -12.02 16.61 -6.28
CA LEU A 176 -13.46 16.81 -6.27
C LEU A 176 -13.91 17.51 -7.56
N LEU A 177 -14.98 17.02 -8.17
CA LEU A 177 -15.62 17.57 -9.37
C LEU A 177 -14.66 17.82 -10.54
N ASN A 178 -13.58 17.02 -10.64
CA ASN A 178 -12.47 17.19 -11.58
C ASN A 178 -11.81 18.60 -11.59
N SER A 179 -12.14 19.45 -10.62
CA SER A 179 -11.79 20.88 -10.63
C SER A 179 -11.15 21.34 -9.34
N ILE A 180 -11.40 20.64 -8.23
CA ILE A 180 -10.92 21.03 -6.91
C ILE A 180 -9.96 19.94 -6.44
N GLU A 181 -8.69 20.28 -6.25
CA GLU A 181 -7.68 19.38 -5.70
C GLU A 181 -7.43 19.74 -4.23
N SER A 182 -7.67 18.79 -3.34
CA SER A 182 -7.43 18.92 -1.91
C SER A 182 -6.37 17.91 -1.48
N LYS A 183 -5.45 18.32 -0.60
CA LYS A 183 -4.45 17.42 -0.02
C LYS A 183 -4.72 17.23 1.46
N ILE A 184 -4.79 15.97 1.88
CA ILE A 184 -4.83 15.60 3.29
C ILE A 184 -3.46 15.05 3.65
N ILE A 185 -2.84 15.63 4.67
CA ILE A 185 -1.55 15.23 5.18
C ILE A 185 -1.75 14.68 6.59
N LEU A 186 -1.27 13.48 6.86
CA LEU A 186 -1.24 12.88 8.19
C LEU A 186 0.21 12.72 8.62
N SER A 187 0.55 13.30 9.76
CA SER A 187 1.85 13.19 10.40
C SER A 187 1.76 12.18 11.53
N SER A 188 2.63 11.18 11.52
CA SER A 188 2.69 10.11 12.52
C SER A 188 4.12 9.81 12.95
N LYS A 189 4.26 9.22 14.14
CA LYS A 189 5.52 8.77 14.71
C LYS A 189 5.54 7.25 14.73
N LEU A 190 6.64 6.65 14.28
CA LEU A 190 6.86 5.21 14.25
C LEU A 190 7.75 4.79 15.43
N THR A 191 7.32 3.80 16.21
CA THR A 191 8.12 3.18 17.26
C THR A 191 8.37 1.70 16.95
N VAL A 192 9.62 1.27 17.12
CA VAL A 192 10.05 -0.11 16.85
C VAL A 192 9.71 -1.00 18.03
N GLU A 193 8.70 -1.85 17.85
CA GLU A 193 8.27 -2.85 18.85
C GLU A 193 9.00 -4.19 18.67
N GLY A 194 9.63 -4.41 17.52
CA GLY A 194 10.39 -5.63 17.23
C GLY A 194 11.07 -5.63 15.86
N PRO A 195 11.71 -6.73 15.45
CA PRO A 195 12.43 -6.81 14.17
C PRO A 195 11.52 -6.67 12.95
N LEU A 196 10.24 -7.04 13.09
CA LEU A 196 9.22 -6.94 12.05
C LEU A 196 8.07 -5.99 12.42
N ARG A 197 7.99 -5.52 13.68
CA ARG A 197 6.79 -4.89 14.24
C ARG A 197 7.02 -3.40 14.50
N LEU A 198 6.04 -2.60 14.10
CA LEU A 198 6.01 -1.16 14.33
C LEU A 198 4.68 -0.78 14.96
N LYS A 199 4.76 0.26 15.79
CA LYS A 199 3.61 1.01 16.26
C LYS A 199 3.67 2.39 15.60
N GLU A 200 2.54 2.85 15.09
CA GLU A 200 2.38 4.17 14.49
C GLU A 200 1.40 4.99 15.33
N GLU A 201 1.84 6.15 15.81
CA GLU A 201 1.04 7.08 16.59
C GLU A 201 0.77 8.33 15.75
N TYR A 202 -0.50 8.68 15.53
CA TYR A 202 -0.86 9.84 14.73
C TYR A 202 -0.76 11.12 15.57
N VAL A 203 0.03 12.07 15.10
CA VAL A 203 0.34 13.32 15.82
C VAL A 203 -0.57 14.45 15.37
N GLU A 204 -0.69 14.64 14.05
CA GLU A 204 -1.40 15.77 13.44
C GLU A 204 -1.99 15.36 12.10
N GLY A 205 -3.22 15.79 11.82
CA GLY A 205 -3.79 15.82 10.48
C GLY A 205 -3.85 17.25 9.96
N MET A 206 -3.52 17.48 8.70
CA MET A 206 -3.60 18.77 8.05
C MET A 206 -4.38 18.63 6.75
N LEU A 207 -5.47 19.38 6.62
CA LEU A 207 -6.17 19.55 5.35
C LEU A 207 -5.65 20.82 4.69
N GLU A 208 -4.88 20.66 3.61
CA GLU A 208 -4.37 21.78 2.81
C GLU A 208 -5.52 22.51 2.12
N THR A 209 -5.34 23.81 1.86
CA THR A 209 -6.32 24.62 1.16
C THR A 209 -6.61 24.02 -0.21
N PRO A 210 -7.89 23.84 -0.58
CA PRO A 210 -8.24 23.31 -1.90
C PRO A 210 -7.70 24.22 -3.01
N THR A 211 -6.97 23.64 -3.96
CA THR A 211 -6.55 24.32 -5.18
C THR A 211 -7.63 24.15 -6.24
N VAL A 212 -8.06 25.24 -6.87
CA VAL A 212 -9.10 25.22 -7.91
C VAL A 212 -8.45 25.34 -9.27
N ILE A 213 -8.68 24.36 -10.14
CA ILE A 213 -8.30 24.39 -11.55
C ILE A 213 -9.42 25.12 -12.29
N GLU A 214 -9.24 26.41 -12.56
CA GLU A 214 -10.28 27.29 -13.12
C GLU A 214 -10.86 26.79 -14.45
N GLU A 215 -10.05 26.11 -15.26
CA GLU A 215 -10.43 25.60 -16.58
C GLU A 215 -11.46 24.47 -16.51
N ALA A 216 -11.47 23.70 -15.42
CA ALA A 216 -12.35 22.53 -15.26
C ALA A 216 -13.67 22.86 -14.53
N VAL A 217 -13.78 24.04 -13.91
CA VAL A 217 -14.94 24.42 -13.08
C VAL A 217 -16.21 24.49 -13.94
N PRO A 218 -17.27 23.73 -13.60
CA PRO A 218 -18.57 23.85 -14.26
C PRO A 218 -19.06 25.30 -14.25
N GLU A 219 -19.58 25.80 -15.38
CA GLU A 219 -20.01 27.20 -15.50
C GLU A 219 -21.04 27.61 -14.44
N GLN A 220 -21.88 26.64 -14.02
CA GLN A 220 -22.86 26.80 -12.96
C GLN A 220 -22.24 27.14 -11.60
N LEU A 221 -21.01 26.69 -11.35
CA LEU A 221 -20.28 26.95 -10.11
C LEU A 221 -19.43 28.21 -10.20
N LYS A 222 -19.07 28.71 -11.39
CA LYS A 222 -18.28 29.94 -11.53
C LYS A 222 -18.95 31.13 -10.83
N SER A 223 -20.28 31.23 -10.89
CA SER A 223 -21.04 32.26 -10.17
C SER A 223 -20.97 32.08 -8.64
N ALA A 224 -21.15 30.85 -8.15
CA ALA A 224 -21.06 30.52 -6.73
C ALA A 224 -19.62 30.68 -6.19
N LEU A 225 -18.60 30.35 -6.99
CA LEU A 225 -17.19 30.52 -6.67
C LEU A 225 -16.82 32.01 -6.61
N GLY A 226 -17.32 32.82 -7.54
CA GLY A 226 -17.16 34.28 -7.50
C GLY A 226 -17.79 34.89 -6.25
N GLN A 227 -19.00 34.45 -5.89
CA GLN A 227 -19.64 34.87 -4.64
C GLN A 227 -18.87 34.39 -3.41
N ALA A 228 -18.44 33.13 -3.38
CA ALA A 228 -17.65 32.59 -2.28
C ALA A 228 -16.31 33.33 -2.12
N ALA A 229 -15.65 33.71 -3.22
CA ALA A 229 -14.43 34.50 -3.19
C ALA A 229 -14.65 35.86 -2.51
N THR A 230 -15.77 36.53 -2.77
CA THR A 230 -16.12 37.78 -2.07
C THR A 230 -16.40 37.57 -0.58
N THR A 231 -17.04 36.46 -0.21
CA THR A 231 -17.26 36.10 1.20
C THR A 231 -15.95 35.74 1.91
N LEU A 232 -15.04 35.02 1.24
CA LEU A 232 -13.72 34.69 1.77
C LEU A 232 -12.87 35.96 1.98
N GLN A 233 -13.02 36.97 1.13
CA GLN A 233 -12.38 38.28 1.31
C GLN A 233 -12.90 39.04 2.54
N GLN A 234 -14.09 38.74 3.05
CA GLN A 234 -14.64 39.37 4.25
C GLN A 234 -14.31 38.63 5.54
N LEU A 235 -13.69 37.44 5.46
CA LEU A 235 -13.29 36.71 6.66
C LEU A 235 -12.23 37.48 7.47
N PRO A 236 -12.31 37.44 8.82
CA PRO A 236 -11.26 37.94 9.70
C PRO A 236 -9.89 37.38 9.31
N ALA A 237 -8.83 38.19 9.45
CA ALA A 237 -7.46 37.79 9.08
C ALA A 237 -7.04 36.45 9.70
N LEU A 238 -7.42 36.20 10.96
CA LEU A 238 -7.14 34.95 11.66
C LEU A 238 -7.69 33.70 10.95
N ILE A 239 -8.89 33.79 10.35
CA ILE A 239 -9.52 32.67 9.64
C ILE A 239 -8.89 32.50 8.26
N LYS A 240 -8.55 33.61 7.59
CA LYS A 240 -7.84 33.59 6.31
C LYS A 240 -6.48 32.93 6.44
N ASP A 241 -5.73 33.27 7.48
CA ASP A 241 -4.41 32.69 7.73
C ASP A 241 -4.53 31.19 8.01
N THR A 242 -5.51 30.78 8.82
CA THR A 242 -5.78 29.37 9.10
C THR A 242 -6.19 28.60 7.84
N LEU A 243 -7.05 29.20 7.00
CA LEU A 243 -7.48 28.59 5.75
C LEU A 243 -6.33 28.52 4.74
N ALA A 244 -5.47 29.54 4.67
CA ALA A 244 -4.31 29.61 3.79
C ALA A 244 -3.17 28.67 4.22
N SER A 245 -3.02 28.40 5.53
CA SER A 245 -2.05 27.44 6.05
C SER A 245 -2.54 25.99 6.07
N GLY A 246 -3.80 25.77 5.71
CA GLY A 246 -4.50 24.50 5.91
C GLY A 246 -5.04 24.33 7.33
N LEU A 247 -6.15 23.59 7.46
CA LEU A 247 -6.75 23.26 8.75
C LEU A 247 -5.96 22.13 9.41
N ARG A 248 -5.27 22.46 10.52
CA ARG A 248 -4.54 21.48 11.34
C ARG A 248 -5.42 20.97 12.47
N ILE A 249 -5.43 19.66 12.64
CA ILE A 249 -6.21 18.92 13.63
C ILE A 249 -5.20 18.09 14.43
N PRO A 250 -4.93 18.41 15.70
CA PRO A 250 -4.06 17.58 16.53
C PRO A 250 -4.74 16.23 16.79
N LEU A 251 -4.01 15.14 16.57
CA LEU A 251 -4.50 13.76 16.74
C LEU A 251 -3.79 13.03 17.89
N SER A 252 -2.82 13.69 18.53
CA SER A 252 -1.93 13.10 19.54
C SER A 252 -2.71 12.36 20.64
N GLY A 253 -2.31 11.12 20.91
CA GLY A 253 -2.90 10.26 21.94
C GLY A 253 -4.28 9.65 21.63
N SER A 254 -4.89 9.98 20.48
CA SER A 254 -6.24 9.50 20.14
C SER A 254 -6.22 8.33 19.15
N PHE A 255 -5.20 8.26 18.29
CA PHE A 255 -5.12 7.25 17.23
C PHE A 255 -3.73 6.63 17.19
N GLU A 256 -3.69 5.31 17.30
CA GLU A 256 -2.51 4.51 17.08
C GLU A 256 -2.88 3.26 16.28
N ARG A 257 -1.93 2.74 15.51
CA ARG A 257 -2.06 1.43 14.87
C ARG A 257 -0.80 0.60 15.07
N PHE A 258 -0.98 -0.71 15.15
CA PHE A 258 0.11 -1.68 15.12
C PHE A 258 0.11 -2.39 13.78
N PHE A 259 1.30 -2.59 13.21
CA PHE A 259 1.46 -3.37 11.99
C PHE A 259 2.79 -4.09 11.98
N MET A 260 2.91 -5.06 11.07
CA MET A 260 4.14 -5.78 10.82
C MET A 260 4.57 -5.61 9.37
N ILE A 261 5.87 -5.47 9.13
CA ILE A 261 6.45 -5.53 7.78
C ILE A 261 6.70 -7.00 7.44
N SER A 262 5.97 -7.52 6.46
CA SER A 262 6.09 -8.92 6.00
C SER A 262 7.08 -9.07 4.86
N TYR A 263 7.31 -8.00 4.08
CA TYR A 263 8.28 -7.96 2.99
C TYR A 263 8.85 -6.55 2.83
N LEU A 264 10.16 -6.45 2.60
CA LEU A 264 10.81 -5.19 2.26
C LEU A 264 12.01 -5.43 1.34
N ASP A 265 12.05 -4.72 0.21
CA ASP A 265 13.23 -4.54 -0.61
C ASP A 265 13.37 -3.06 -1.07
N GLU A 266 14.17 -2.80 -2.10
CA GLU A 266 14.40 -1.46 -2.64
C GLU A 266 13.21 -0.88 -3.43
N GLU A 267 12.21 -1.70 -3.78
CA GLU A 267 11.10 -1.31 -4.68
C GLU A 267 9.73 -1.52 -4.06
N ILE A 268 9.56 -2.53 -3.19
CA ILE A 268 8.29 -2.95 -2.62
C ILE A 268 8.39 -3.07 -1.10
N LEU A 269 7.40 -2.50 -0.43
CA LEU A 269 7.13 -2.66 0.99
C LEU A 269 5.74 -3.31 1.15
N ILE A 270 5.67 -4.41 1.89
CA ILE A 270 4.39 -5.03 2.27
C ILE A 270 4.27 -4.97 3.79
N VAL A 271 3.18 -4.37 4.24
CA VAL A 271 2.80 -4.33 5.65
C VAL A 271 1.50 -5.10 5.87
N ARG A 272 1.33 -5.65 7.07
CA ARG A 272 0.09 -6.29 7.51
C ARG A 272 -0.36 -5.66 8.81
N ASP A 273 -1.64 -5.34 8.89
CA ASP A 273 -2.26 -4.86 10.12
C ASP A 273 -2.45 -5.98 11.16
N THR A 274 -3.11 -5.66 12.28
CA THR A 274 -3.42 -6.62 13.35
C THR A 274 -4.42 -7.70 12.93
N GLU A 275 -5.22 -7.47 11.89
CA GLU A 275 -6.15 -8.44 11.32
C GLU A 275 -5.47 -9.32 10.24
N GLY A 276 -4.21 -9.03 9.91
CA GLY A 276 -3.43 -9.72 8.89
C GLY A 276 -3.73 -9.23 7.48
N VAL A 277 -4.46 -8.12 7.32
CA VAL A 277 -4.79 -7.54 6.01
C VAL A 277 -3.55 -6.86 5.42
N PRO A 278 -3.15 -7.19 4.18
CA PRO A 278 -1.95 -6.63 3.58
C PRO A 278 -2.20 -5.24 2.95
N GLU A 279 -1.19 -4.37 3.05
CA GLU A 279 -1.03 -3.16 2.25
C GLU A 279 0.28 -3.30 1.46
N VAL A 280 0.26 -2.97 0.16
CA VAL A 280 1.43 -3.01 -0.73
C VAL A 280 1.76 -1.59 -1.16
N LEU A 281 3.03 -1.23 -0.97
CA LEU A 281 3.57 0.05 -1.35
C LEU A 281 4.76 -0.14 -2.30
N THR A 282 4.88 0.74 -3.28
CA THR A 282 5.99 0.77 -4.24
C THR A 282 6.85 2.01 -4.03
N ARG A 283 8.15 1.90 -4.26
CA ARG A 283 9.06 3.03 -4.04
C ARG A 283 8.86 4.09 -5.12
N ILE A 284 8.82 5.34 -4.68
CA ILE A 284 8.82 6.50 -5.58
C ILE A 284 10.27 6.90 -5.77
N GLU A 285 10.82 6.65 -6.97
CA GLU A 285 12.15 7.16 -7.32
C GLU A 285 12.17 8.68 -7.10
N THR A 286 13.07 9.12 -6.23
CA THR A 286 13.44 10.54 -6.18
C THR A 286 14.24 10.78 -7.46
N PRO A 287 13.97 11.85 -8.25
CA PRO A 287 14.76 12.12 -9.45
C PRO A 287 16.24 12.10 -9.07
N SER A 288 16.96 11.16 -9.67
CA SER A 288 18.34 10.82 -9.35
C SER A 288 19.21 12.07 -9.33
N SER A 289 20.00 12.24 -8.27
CA SER A 289 21.20 13.05 -8.36
C SER A 289 22.07 12.42 -9.44
N THR A 290 22.10 13.05 -10.61
CA THR A 290 23.08 12.79 -11.65
C THR A 290 24.47 13.05 -11.05
N VAL A 291 25.20 11.99 -10.71
CA VAL A 291 26.66 12.06 -10.61
C VAL A 291 27.20 11.30 -11.81
N VAL A 292 27.58 12.10 -12.79
CA VAL A 292 28.24 11.76 -14.04
C VAL A 292 29.39 10.79 -13.78
N GLU A 293 29.35 9.64 -14.46
CA GLU A 293 30.54 8.84 -14.75
C GLU A 293 31.58 9.75 -15.41
N THR A 294 32.61 10.14 -14.65
CA THR A 294 33.85 10.64 -15.24
C THR A 294 34.78 9.45 -15.32
N ILE A 295 34.74 8.75 -16.46
CA ILE A 295 35.80 7.83 -16.86
C ILE A 295 36.95 8.73 -17.37
N GLU A 296 37.95 8.97 -16.54
CA GLU A 296 39.28 9.39 -17.01
C GLU A 296 40.09 8.13 -17.31
N TYR A 297 40.23 7.82 -18.61
CA TYR A 297 41.40 7.11 -19.12
C TYR A 297 42.47 8.15 -19.36
N ASP A 298 43.50 8.17 -18.51
CA ASP A 298 44.74 8.84 -18.85
C ASP A 298 45.61 7.93 -19.72
N SER A 299 46.27 8.54 -20.69
CA SER A 299 47.12 7.90 -21.69
C SER A 299 48.49 7.49 -21.15
#